data_AF-A0A976KQ95-F1
#
_entry.id   AF-A0A976KQ95-F1
#
_cell.length_a   1.000
_cell.length_b   1.000
_cell.length_c   1.000
_cell.angle_alpha   90.00
_cell.angle_beta   90.00
_cell.angle_gamma   90.00
#
_symmetry.space_group_name_H-M   'P 1'
#
loop_
_entity.id
_entity.type
_entity.pdbx_description
1 polymer ?
#
loop_
_entity_poly.entity_id
_entity_poly.type
_entity_poly.pdbx_seq_one_letter_code
_entity_poly.pdbx_strand_id
1 'polypeptide(L)'
;MPQSPDRPKSRDRARRRLSGCVQDGDARRARLGASGCRGGSLNRAQRRPTVAPRREEPRPRSAPAPVLTSLEIQAPVCGLVVAPSSTAKGLRNTISTYTVVRLMATSDFFDELGPVGMGSRTKRLGERIFGEAAESYAELGYDFEARWFPLTNLLARQGSIAVSEAARRLGVSQPAISQFAAQLEDAGLVEFVADERDGRRRVLTLSPVGAELVSELEPVWAAFQEAAIELCMEAGVDFPAALRRIETALDRASLGDRVRAEISRGVRIVNYHRDLREHFATINLEWLSQMFEVEEIDRQVLDDPETHILGPGGQIWFATTAELGVVGTCALIKAKTGVYELSKMGVRTRARGQKIGEKLLRRVIFEAYRMQPQQLYLLTNKRCQAAIHLYEKHGFEHCSEIMDRFGGSYRRCDVAMVHRRTNGLAPKRPESSSDQLKP
;
A
#
# COMPACT_ATOMS: atom_id res chain seq x y z
N MET A 1 52.38 -31.12 -34.46
CA MET A 1 51.51 -30.49 -33.43
C MET A 1 50.87 -29.29 -34.11
N PRO A 2 49.58 -29.27 -34.44
CA PRO A 2 48.42 -30.01 -33.91
C PRO A 2 47.73 -30.91 -34.96
N GLN A 3 46.75 -31.74 -34.58
CA GLN A 3 45.53 -32.05 -35.40
C GLN A 3 44.60 -33.09 -34.72
N SER A 4 43.30 -32.73 -34.72
CA SER A 4 42.08 -33.58 -34.79
C SER A 4 41.55 -34.33 -33.56
N PRO A 5 40.24 -34.73 -33.51
CA PRO A 5 39.09 -34.32 -34.34
C PRO A 5 37.72 -34.14 -33.64
N ASP A 6 36.82 -33.48 -34.38
CA ASP A 6 35.37 -33.67 -34.59
C ASP A 6 34.48 -34.47 -33.60
N ARG A 7 33.39 -33.82 -33.20
CA ARG A 7 32.14 -34.42 -32.69
C ARG A 7 31.18 -34.78 -33.83
N PRO A 8 30.48 -35.92 -33.79
CA PRO A 8 29.43 -36.23 -34.75
C PRO A 8 28.07 -35.63 -34.34
N LYS A 9 27.32 -35.22 -35.37
CA LYS A 9 25.91 -34.84 -35.34
C LYS A 9 24.99 -36.07 -35.27
N SER A 10 23.76 -35.79 -34.85
CA SER A 10 22.49 -36.49 -35.11
C SER A 10 22.09 -37.63 -34.16
N ARG A 11 20.89 -37.48 -33.59
CA ARG A 11 19.82 -38.49 -33.72
C ARG A 11 18.46 -37.92 -33.31
N ASP A 12 17.74 -37.56 -34.35
CA ASP A 12 16.30 -37.48 -34.42
C ASP A 12 15.76 -38.93 -34.53
N ARG A 13 14.86 -39.37 -33.65
CA ARG A 13 13.94 -40.51 -33.91
C ARG A 13 12.83 -40.66 -32.87
N ALA A 14 11.62 -40.42 -33.37
CA ALA A 14 10.47 -41.32 -33.32
C ALA A 14 9.68 -41.46 -32.01
N ARG A 15 8.44 -40.95 -32.02
CA ARG A 15 7.28 -41.69 -31.51
C ARG A 15 6.15 -41.70 -32.54
N ARG A 16 5.89 -42.89 -33.09
CA ARG A 16 4.64 -43.24 -33.80
C ARG A 16 3.65 -43.80 -32.78
N ARG A 17 2.43 -43.28 -32.88
CA ARG A 17 1.10 -43.92 -32.75
C ARG A 17 1.01 -45.28 -32.06
N LEU A 18 0.13 -45.34 -31.05
CA LEU A 18 -0.85 -46.42 -30.90
C LEU A 18 -2.22 -45.80 -30.58
N SER A 19 -3.21 -46.13 -31.41
CA SER A 19 -4.63 -45.94 -31.19
C SER A 19 -5.22 -47.21 -30.58
N GLY A 20 -6.31 -47.10 -29.83
CA GLY A 20 -7.32 -48.17 -29.84
C GLY A 20 -8.12 -48.35 -28.55
N CYS A 21 -9.41 -47.99 -28.65
CA CYS A 21 -10.58 -48.70 -28.12
C CYS A 21 -10.80 -48.76 -26.59
N VAL A 22 -12.01 -48.83 -26.03
CA VAL A 22 -13.42 -48.50 -26.37
C VAL A 22 -14.24 -49.06 -25.18
N GLN A 23 -15.28 -48.32 -24.76
CA GLN A 23 -16.54 -48.74 -24.10
C GLN A 23 -16.64 -49.18 -22.61
N ASP A 24 -17.62 -48.50 -21.98
CA ASP A 24 -18.77 -48.95 -21.17
C ASP A 24 -18.61 -49.68 -19.84
N GLY A 25 -19.43 -49.29 -18.86
CA GLY A 25 -19.74 -50.11 -17.69
C GLY A 25 -20.35 -49.40 -16.49
N ASP A 26 -21.65 -49.13 -16.56
CA ASP A 26 -22.54 -48.60 -15.52
C ASP A 26 -22.79 -49.61 -14.37
N ALA A 27 -22.74 -49.22 -13.08
CA ALA A 27 -23.31 -50.02 -11.97
C ALA A 27 -23.44 -49.28 -10.60
N ARG A 28 -24.65 -48.76 -10.38
CA ARG A 28 -25.50 -48.73 -9.16
C ARG A 28 -24.95 -49.13 -7.76
N ARG A 29 -25.29 -48.22 -6.82
CA ARG A 29 -25.92 -48.39 -5.47
C ARG A 29 -25.34 -49.40 -4.45
N ALA A 30 -25.04 -48.88 -3.25
CA ALA A 30 -25.51 -49.47 -2.00
C ALA A 30 -25.74 -48.38 -0.92
N ARG A 31 -26.96 -48.35 -0.39
CA ARG A 31 -27.33 -47.77 0.91
C ARG A 31 -27.05 -48.82 1.99
N LEU A 32 -26.77 -48.38 3.22
CA LEU A 32 -27.23 -48.88 4.53
C LEU A 32 -26.52 -47.98 5.57
N GLY A 33 -27.19 -47.25 6.46
CA GLY A 33 -28.07 -47.76 7.52
C GLY A 33 -27.22 -47.87 8.78
N ALA A 34 -27.09 -46.79 9.58
CA ALA A 34 -27.97 -46.42 10.69
C ALA A 34 -27.81 -47.30 11.94
N SER A 35 -27.36 -46.68 13.03
CA SER A 35 -27.79 -46.86 14.43
C SER A 35 -26.66 -46.42 15.36
N GLY A 36 -26.84 -45.60 16.40
CA GLY A 36 -28.05 -45.06 17.00
C GLY A 36 -27.80 -44.83 18.49
N CYS A 37 -28.65 -43.98 19.08
CA CYS A 37 -29.01 -43.93 20.50
C CYS A 37 -27.98 -43.35 21.48
N ARG A 38 -28.33 -42.58 22.52
CA ARG A 38 -29.60 -42.10 23.10
C ARG A 38 -29.20 -40.97 24.07
N GLY A 39 -29.89 -39.84 24.12
CA GLY A 39 -30.97 -39.55 25.09
C GLY A 39 -30.53 -38.32 25.92
N GLY A 40 -31.38 -37.39 26.36
CA GLY A 40 -32.81 -37.15 26.21
C GLY A 40 -33.20 -35.95 27.11
N SER A 41 -34.36 -35.33 26.83
CA SER A 41 -35.20 -34.50 27.73
C SER A 41 -34.66 -33.13 28.18
N LEU A 42 -35.41 -32.02 28.25
CA LEU A 42 -36.87 -31.79 28.35
C LEU A 42 -37.25 -30.36 27.92
N ASN A 43 -38.49 -30.23 27.46
CA ASN A 43 -39.23 -29.03 27.04
C ASN A 43 -39.41 -27.94 28.11
N ARG A 44 -39.50 -26.67 27.66
CA ARG A 44 -40.48 -25.71 28.22
C ARG A 44 -41.00 -24.75 27.14
N ALA A 45 -42.28 -24.90 26.83
CA ALA A 45 -43.04 -24.07 25.91
C ALA A 45 -43.59 -22.83 26.63
N GLN A 46 -43.45 -21.64 26.04
CA GLN A 46 -44.32 -20.49 26.30
C GLN A 46 -44.57 -19.72 25.00
N ARG A 47 -45.78 -19.17 24.95
CA ARG A 47 -46.58 -18.84 23.77
C ARG A 47 -46.15 -17.53 23.10
N ARG A 48 -46.18 -17.49 21.77
CA ARG A 48 -46.07 -16.27 20.95
C ARG A 48 -47.41 -15.54 20.91
N PRO A 49 -47.46 -14.20 21.06
CA PRO A 49 -48.62 -13.43 20.66
C PRO A 49 -48.57 -13.11 19.16
N THR A 50 -49.71 -13.31 18.51
CA THR A 50 -50.04 -12.95 17.13
C THR A 50 -50.13 -11.43 16.99
N VAL A 51 -49.33 -10.84 16.09
CA VAL A 51 -49.43 -9.43 15.71
C VAL A 51 -49.99 -9.35 14.28
N ALA A 52 -51.09 -8.63 14.12
CA ALA A 52 -51.76 -8.36 12.84
C ALA A 52 -50.86 -7.56 11.87
N PRO A 53 -51.01 -7.73 10.55
CA PRO A 53 -50.16 -7.02 9.58
C PRO A 53 -50.53 -5.53 9.53
N ARG A 54 -49.54 -4.66 9.77
CA ARG A 54 -49.66 -3.22 9.50
C ARG A 54 -49.64 -2.99 7.99
N ARG A 55 -50.60 -2.20 7.50
CA ARG A 55 -50.65 -1.65 6.14
C ARG A 55 -49.39 -0.81 5.89
N GLU A 56 -48.66 -1.11 4.82
CA GLU A 56 -47.56 -0.27 4.32
C GLU A 56 -48.13 1.01 3.69
N GLU A 57 -47.73 2.17 4.20
CA GLU A 57 -47.88 3.44 3.49
C GLU A 57 -46.77 3.59 2.44
N PRO A 58 -47.05 4.12 1.24
CA PRO A 58 -46.06 4.23 0.18
C PRO A 58 -45.05 5.35 0.48
N ARG A 59 -43.75 5.01 0.48
CA ARG A 59 -42.65 5.98 0.54
C ARG A 59 -42.63 6.85 -0.74
N PRO A 60 -42.35 8.16 -0.63
CA PRO A 60 -42.20 9.02 -1.81
C PRO A 60 -40.96 8.61 -2.62
N ARG A 61 -41.12 8.54 -3.95
CA ARG A 61 -40.05 8.25 -4.91
C ARG A 61 -38.97 9.33 -4.83
N SER A 62 -37.75 8.95 -4.45
CA SER A 62 -36.55 9.79 -4.59
C SER A 62 -36.18 9.93 -6.07
N ALA A 63 -35.98 11.17 -6.52
CA ALA A 63 -35.52 11.50 -7.86
C ALA A 63 -34.14 10.87 -8.16
N PRO A 64 -33.85 10.45 -9.41
CA PRO A 64 -32.56 9.91 -9.78
C PRO A 64 -31.48 11.00 -9.81
N ALA A 65 -30.29 10.67 -9.30
CA ALA A 65 -29.09 11.50 -9.38
C ALA A 65 -28.66 11.70 -10.85
N PRO A 66 -28.07 12.85 -11.21
CA PRO A 66 -27.68 13.12 -12.59
C PRO A 66 -26.51 12.21 -13.01
N VAL A 67 -26.69 11.55 -14.15
CA VAL A 67 -25.68 10.80 -14.89
C VAL A 67 -24.70 11.81 -15.46
N LEU A 68 -23.42 11.72 -15.09
CA LEU A 68 -22.34 12.46 -15.75
C LEU A 68 -22.20 11.94 -17.17
N THR A 69 -22.67 12.73 -18.14
CA THR A 69 -22.41 12.55 -19.56
C THR A 69 -20.93 12.68 -19.86
N SER A 70 -20.40 11.69 -20.58
CA SER A 70 -19.05 11.60 -21.11
C SER A 70 -18.62 12.89 -21.82
N LEU A 71 -17.53 13.51 -21.37
CA LEU A 71 -16.76 14.44 -22.20
C LEU A 71 -15.98 13.61 -23.23
N GLU A 72 -16.37 13.69 -24.49
CA GLU A 72 -15.53 13.28 -25.62
C GLU A 72 -14.32 14.22 -25.70
N ILE A 73 -13.13 13.71 -25.37
CA ILE A 73 -11.86 14.36 -25.69
C ILE A 73 -11.39 13.78 -27.03
N GLN A 74 -11.69 14.48 -28.12
CA GLN A 74 -11.04 14.25 -29.40
C GLN A 74 -9.59 14.77 -29.33
N ALA A 75 -8.62 13.86 -29.27
CA ALA A 75 -7.21 14.17 -29.51
C ALA A 75 -6.84 13.78 -30.96
N PRO A 76 -6.06 14.59 -31.68
CA PRO A 76 -5.73 14.32 -33.09
C PRO A 76 -4.72 13.18 -33.19
N VAL A 77 -5.07 12.15 -33.97
CA VAL A 77 -4.12 11.11 -34.39
C VAL A 77 -3.25 11.69 -35.50
N CYS A 78 -2.09 12.24 -35.13
CA CYS A 78 -1.05 12.60 -36.11
C CYS A 78 -0.25 11.32 -36.42
N GLY A 79 -0.52 10.72 -37.58
CA GLY A 79 0.19 9.53 -38.05
C GLY A 79 1.63 9.85 -38.41
N LEU A 80 2.59 9.35 -37.63
CA LEU A 80 3.97 9.23 -38.07
C LEU A 80 4.20 7.83 -38.63
N VAL A 81 4.24 7.73 -39.96
CA VAL A 81 4.76 6.57 -40.68
C VAL A 81 6.28 6.58 -40.53
N VAL A 82 6.83 5.63 -39.77
CA VAL A 82 8.28 5.38 -39.75
C VAL A 82 8.59 4.37 -40.84
N ALA A 83 9.21 4.84 -41.93
CA ALA A 83 9.76 3.97 -42.97
C ALA A 83 11.04 3.27 -42.45
N PRO A 84 11.30 2.00 -42.81
CA PRO A 84 12.53 1.33 -42.40
C PRO A 84 13.66 1.70 -43.35
N SER A 85 14.61 2.52 -42.90
CA SER A 85 15.91 2.64 -43.57
C SER A 85 16.88 1.63 -42.97
N SER A 86 17.42 0.78 -43.84
CA SER A 86 18.44 -0.22 -43.55
C SER A 86 19.73 0.40 -43.01
N THR A 87 20.54 -0.45 -42.37
CA THR A 87 21.96 -0.28 -41.98
C THR A 87 22.27 0.55 -40.72
N ALA A 88 22.13 -0.09 -39.55
CA ALA A 88 23.09 -0.04 -38.44
C ALA A 88 22.86 -1.22 -37.48
N LYS A 89 23.76 -2.20 -37.49
CA LYS A 89 23.85 -3.28 -36.49
C LYS A 89 24.60 -2.73 -35.29
N GLY A 90 23.96 -2.66 -34.12
CA GLY A 90 24.64 -2.41 -32.83
C GLY A 90 23.85 -1.44 -31.95
N LEU A 91 23.52 -1.90 -30.74
CA LEU A 91 22.69 -1.25 -29.71
C LEU A 91 21.21 -1.05 -30.10
N ARG A 92 20.40 -2.08 -29.86
CA ARG A 92 18.98 -1.84 -29.55
C ARG A 92 18.93 -1.23 -28.16
N ASN A 93 18.76 0.09 -28.10
CA ASN A 93 18.17 0.74 -26.94
C ASN A 93 16.74 0.23 -26.82
N THR A 94 16.54 -0.86 -26.09
CA THR A 94 15.21 -1.33 -25.72
C THR A 94 14.70 -0.40 -24.62
N ILE A 95 14.22 0.77 -25.02
CA ILE A 95 13.41 1.59 -24.12
C ILE A 95 12.16 0.75 -23.84
N SER A 96 12.05 0.22 -22.62
CA SER A 96 10.86 -0.53 -22.19
C SER A 96 9.61 0.24 -22.63
N THR A 97 8.60 -0.45 -23.17
CA THR A 97 7.32 0.15 -23.57
C THR A 97 6.73 1.01 -22.45
N TYR A 98 6.97 0.64 -21.19
CA TYR A 98 6.61 1.42 -20.00
C TYR A 98 7.33 2.77 -19.92
N THR A 99 8.62 2.83 -20.23
CA THR A 99 9.41 4.07 -20.25
C THR A 99 8.89 5.01 -21.34
N VAL A 100 8.50 4.49 -22.51
CA VAL A 100 7.89 5.28 -23.60
C VAL A 100 6.52 5.84 -23.17
N VAL A 101 5.65 5.02 -22.58
CA VAL A 101 4.32 5.46 -22.11
C VAL A 101 4.44 6.50 -20.99
N ARG A 102 5.40 6.35 -20.08
CA ARG A 102 5.64 7.30 -18.98
C ARG A 102 6.21 8.64 -19.48
N LEU A 103 7.04 8.63 -20.51
CA LEU A 103 7.56 9.85 -21.15
C LEU A 103 6.46 10.65 -21.89
N MET A 104 5.34 10.01 -22.25
CA MET A 104 4.22 10.64 -22.96
C MET A 104 3.12 11.20 -22.05
N ALA A 105 3.12 10.89 -20.74
CA ALA A 105 2.11 11.36 -19.80
C ALA A 105 2.65 12.54 -18.95
N THR A 106 1.99 13.69 -19.02
CA THR A 106 2.35 14.91 -18.26
C THR A 106 2.02 14.84 -16.75
N SER A 107 1.29 13.81 -16.31
CA SER A 107 0.97 13.47 -14.90
C SER A 107 0.61 11.98 -14.79
N ASP A 108 1.08 11.27 -13.76
CA ASP A 108 0.62 9.89 -13.47
C ASP A 108 -0.69 9.95 -12.67
N PHE A 109 -1.78 9.47 -13.24
CA PHE A 109 -3.12 9.51 -12.62
C PHE A 109 -3.16 8.92 -11.19
N PHE A 110 -2.31 7.94 -10.89
CA PHE A 110 -2.26 7.40 -9.53
C PHE A 110 -1.60 8.33 -8.50
N ASP A 111 -0.82 9.33 -8.91
CA ASP A 111 -0.37 10.41 -8.01
C ASP A 111 -1.54 11.28 -7.55
N GLU A 112 -2.53 11.48 -8.42
CA GLU A 112 -3.74 12.26 -8.12
C GLU A 112 -4.66 11.51 -7.14
N LEU A 113 -4.80 10.19 -7.32
CA LEU A 113 -5.57 9.33 -6.40
C LEU A 113 -4.93 9.21 -5.01
N GLY A 114 -3.64 9.49 -4.88
CA GLY A 114 -2.89 9.35 -3.64
C GLY A 114 -3.04 7.94 -3.02
N PRO A 115 -3.25 7.82 -1.70
CA PRO A 115 -3.35 6.53 -1.02
C PRO A 115 -4.51 5.65 -1.49
N VAL A 116 -5.54 6.21 -2.14
CA VAL A 116 -6.68 5.44 -2.66
C VAL A 116 -6.24 4.53 -3.81
N GLY A 117 -5.28 4.99 -4.63
CA GLY A 117 -4.74 4.23 -5.76
C GLY A 117 -3.69 3.17 -5.39
N MET A 118 -3.39 2.98 -4.09
CA MET A 118 -2.26 2.17 -3.63
C MET A 118 -2.29 0.73 -4.17
N GLY A 119 -3.43 0.05 -4.12
CA GLY A 119 -3.54 -1.34 -4.59
C GLY A 119 -3.20 -1.47 -6.09
N SER A 120 -3.72 -0.58 -6.91
CA SER A 120 -3.45 -0.55 -8.36
C SER A 120 -2.01 -0.17 -8.66
N ARG A 121 -1.41 0.77 -7.91
CA ARG A 121 0.02 1.11 -8.05
C ARG A 121 0.92 -0.07 -7.71
N THR A 122 0.64 -0.78 -6.63
CA THR A 122 1.38 -1.97 -6.23
C THR A 122 1.28 -3.07 -7.29
N LYS A 123 0.08 -3.30 -7.84
CA LYS A 123 -0.11 -4.25 -8.94
C LYS A 123 0.73 -3.86 -10.16
N ARG A 124 0.63 -2.61 -10.63
CA ARG A 124 1.39 -2.10 -11.78
C ARG A 124 2.90 -2.22 -11.56
N LEU A 125 3.39 -1.93 -10.36
CA LEU A 125 4.79 -2.08 -10.01
C LEU A 125 5.24 -3.55 -10.05
N GLY A 126 4.45 -4.46 -9.47
CA GLY A 126 4.74 -5.90 -9.51
C GLY A 126 4.80 -6.44 -10.93
N GLU A 127 3.81 -6.11 -11.77
CA GLU A 127 3.78 -6.52 -13.19
C GLU A 127 5.01 -6.04 -13.95
N ARG A 128 5.47 -4.81 -13.69
CA ARG A 128 6.70 -4.28 -14.30
C ARG A 128 7.93 -5.07 -13.88
N ILE A 129 8.09 -5.32 -12.58
CA ILE A 129 9.23 -6.10 -12.04
C ILE A 129 9.23 -7.52 -12.62
N PHE A 130 8.06 -8.17 -12.68
CA PHE A 130 7.94 -9.51 -13.27
C PHE A 130 8.26 -9.52 -14.78
N GLY A 131 7.86 -8.47 -15.51
CA GLY A 131 8.20 -8.32 -16.93
C GLY A 131 9.71 -8.20 -17.15
N GLU A 132 10.38 -7.31 -16.40
CA GLU A 132 11.84 -7.12 -16.49
C GLU A 132 12.61 -8.41 -16.10
N ALA A 133 12.12 -9.16 -15.10
CA ALA A 133 12.68 -10.46 -14.74
C ALA A 133 12.49 -11.52 -15.84
N ALA A 134 11.31 -11.56 -16.47
CA ALA A 134 11.03 -12.49 -17.58
C ALA A 134 11.91 -12.20 -18.81
N GLU A 135 12.12 -10.93 -19.15
CA GLU A 135 13.06 -10.51 -20.20
C GLU A 135 14.49 -10.99 -19.90
N SER A 136 14.94 -10.83 -18.65
CA SER A 136 16.27 -11.28 -18.21
C SER A 136 16.46 -12.80 -18.34
N TYR A 137 15.46 -13.61 -17.98
CA TYR A 137 15.54 -15.07 -18.19
C TYR A 137 15.65 -15.42 -19.68
N ALA A 138 14.84 -14.79 -20.52
CA ALA A 138 14.83 -15.04 -21.96
C ALA A 138 16.16 -14.65 -22.62
N GLU A 139 16.78 -13.53 -22.23
CA GLU A 139 18.08 -13.09 -22.73
C GLU A 139 19.22 -14.05 -22.35
N LEU A 140 19.12 -14.67 -21.18
CA LEU A 140 20.05 -15.70 -20.72
C LEU A 140 19.75 -17.09 -21.32
N GLY A 141 18.68 -17.23 -22.11
CA GLY A 141 18.30 -18.46 -22.77
C GLY A 141 17.50 -19.44 -21.91
N TYR A 142 16.94 -18.98 -20.80
CA TYR A 142 16.10 -19.81 -19.92
C TYR A 142 14.62 -19.70 -20.29
N ASP A 143 13.98 -20.85 -20.49
CA ASP A 143 12.53 -20.97 -20.57
C ASP A 143 11.94 -21.08 -19.15
N PHE A 144 12.00 -19.97 -18.42
CA PHE A 144 11.58 -19.89 -17.02
C PHE A 144 10.76 -18.64 -16.76
N GLU A 145 9.55 -18.80 -16.23
CA GLU A 145 8.70 -17.67 -15.89
C GLU A 145 9.02 -17.11 -14.50
N ALA A 146 9.16 -15.78 -14.38
CA ALA A 146 9.46 -15.12 -13.10
C ALA A 146 8.44 -15.42 -11.98
N ARG A 147 7.19 -15.72 -12.33
CA ARG A 147 6.15 -16.11 -11.36
C ARG A 147 6.38 -17.49 -10.74
N TRP A 148 7.19 -18.35 -11.35
CA TRP A 148 7.52 -19.68 -10.83
C TRP A 148 8.57 -19.64 -9.72
N PHE A 149 9.40 -18.59 -9.69
CA PHE A 149 10.48 -18.42 -8.73
C PHE A 149 10.09 -18.71 -7.27
N PRO A 150 8.99 -18.16 -6.70
CA PRO A 150 8.70 -18.38 -5.28
C PRO A 150 8.45 -19.85 -4.94
N LEU A 151 7.79 -20.60 -5.82
CA LEU A 151 7.47 -22.02 -5.56
C LEU A 151 8.68 -22.92 -5.82
N THR A 152 9.43 -22.71 -6.90
CA THR A 152 10.63 -23.51 -7.18
C THR A 152 11.73 -23.25 -6.17
N ASN A 153 11.95 -21.99 -5.76
CA ASN A 153 12.91 -21.65 -4.70
C ASN A 153 12.50 -22.24 -3.34
N LEU A 154 11.20 -22.28 -3.03
CA LEU A 154 10.71 -22.92 -1.80
C LEU A 154 11.02 -24.42 -1.79
N LEU A 155 10.74 -25.11 -2.90
CA LEU A 155 11.03 -26.54 -3.06
C LEU A 155 12.53 -26.83 -3.00
N ALA A 156 13.35 -26.00 -3.64
CA ALA A 156 14.81 -26.14 -3.62
C ALA A 156 15.38 -26.09 -2.19
N ARG A 157 14.82 -25.22 -1.34
CA ARG A 157 15.33 -24.99 0.02
C ARG A 157 14.73 -25.92 1.07
N GLN A 158 13.53 -26.45 0.86
CA GLN A 158 12.80 -27.23 1.87
C GLN A 158 12.48 -28.66 1.43
N GLY A 159 12.76 -29.01 0.18
CA GLY A 159 12.35 -30.27 -0.41
C GLY A 159 10.84 -30.34 -0.64
N SER A 160 10.30 -31.56 -0.53
CA SER A 160 8.90 -31.85 -0.82
C SER A 160 7.94 -31.11 0.12
N ILE A 161 6.87 -30.54 -0.42
CA ILE A 161 5.88 -29.75 0.34
C ILE A 161 4.45 -29.99 -0.14
N ALA A 162 3.49 -29.99 0.79
CA ALA A 162 2.08 -30.03 0.42
C ALA A 162 1.63 -28.68 -0.17
N VAL A 163 0.70 -28.70 -1.13
CA VAL A 163 0.16 -27.48 -1.78
C VAL A 163 -0.42 -26.50 -0.76
N SER A 164 -1.13 -26.99 0.25
CA SER A 164 -1.71 -26.17 1.33
C SER A 164 -0.64 -25.51 2.20
N GLU A 165 0.46 -26.19 2.45
CA GLU A 165 1.58 -25.67 3.23
C GLU A 165 2.41 -24.66 2.42
N ALA A 166 2.62 -24.91 1.12
CA ALA A 166 3.23 -23.93 0.22
C ALA A 166 2.39 -22.64 0.13
N ALA A 167 1.06 -22.76 0.02
CA ALA A 167 0.15 -21.62 0.02
C ALA A 167 0.29 -20.77 1.30
N ARG A 168 0.34 -21.44 2.45
CA ARG A 168 0.53 -20.80 3.75
C ARG A 168 1.89 -20.09 3.86
N ARG A 169 2.98 -20.71 3.39
CA ARG A 169 4.33 -20.14 3.47
C ARG A 169 4.55 -18.97 2.52
N LEU A 170 3.97 -19.05 1.32
CA LEU A 170 4.09 -18.01 0.30
C LEU A 170 3.05 -16.90 0.45
N GLY A 171 2.09 -17.04 1.38
CA GLY A 171 1.08 -16.02 1.65
C GLY A 171 0.10 -15.82 0.48
N VAL A 172 -0.11 -16.84 -0.34
CA VAL A 172 -1.02 -16.80 -1.50
C VAL A 172 -2.09 -17.88 -1.38
N SER A 173 -3.13 -17.77 -2.21
CA SER A 173 -4.24 -18.73 -2.17
C SER A 173 -3.82 -20.13 -2.63
N GLN A 174 -4.42 -21.18 -2.04
CA GLN A 174 -4.19 -22.57 -2.46
C GLN A 174 -4.52 -22.83 -3.95
N PRO A 175 -5.58 -22.24 -4.55
CA PRO A 175 -5.81 -22.32 -5.98
C PRO A 175 -4.66 -21.73 -6.82
N ALA A 176 -4.06 -20.61 -6.39
CA ALA A 176 -2.91 -20.02 -7.08
C ALA A 176 -1.69 -20.95 -7.08
N ILE A 177 -1.35 -21.56 -5.93
CA ILE A 177 -0.28 -22.56 -5.88
C ILE A 177 -0.60 -23.78 -6.75
N SER A 178 -1.85 -24.24 -6.75
CA SER A 178 -2.25 -25.38 -7.58
C SER A 178 -2.07 -25.07 -9.07
N GLN A 179 -2.41 -23.85 -9.48
CA GLN A 179 -2.20 -23.39 -10.86
C GLN A 179 -0.71 -23.30 -11.21
N PHE A 180 0.13 -22.78 -10.31
CA PHE A 180 1.59 -22.72 -10.54
C PHE A 180 2.21 -24.10 -10.60
N ALA A 181 1.79 -25.02 -9.72
CA ALA A 181 2.26 -26.40 -9.71
C ALA A 181 1.90 -27.12 -11.03
N ALA A 182 0.69 -26.94 -11.54
CA ALA A 182 0.29 -27.52 -12.83
C ALA A 182 1.15 -27.00 -13.99
N GLN A 183 1.41 -25.69 -14.05
CA GLN A 183 2.29 -25.11 -15.09
C GLN A 183 3.72 -25.64 -15.02
N LEU A 184 4.26 -25.77 -13.81
CA LEU A 184 5.58 -26.33 -13.58
C LEU A 184 5.65 -27.82 -13.91
N GLU A 185 4.57 -28.57 -13.66
CA GLU A 185 4.46 -30.00 -13.99
C GLU A 185 4.38 -30.19 -15.51
N ASP A 186 3.60 -29.35 -16.20
CA ASP A 186 3.55 -29.31 -17.68
C ASP A 186 4.91 -28.97 -18.29
N ALA A 187 5.70 -28.12 -17.62
CA ALA A 187 7.08 -27.80 -17.99
C ALA A 187 8.10 -28.89 -17.58
N GLY A 188 7.67 -29.95 -16.87
CA GLY A 188 8.52 -31.03 -16.40
C GLY A 188 9.47 -30.67 -15.26
N LEU A 189 9.26 -29.54 -14.59
CA LEU A 189 10.15 -28.98 -13.55
C LEU A 189 9.78 -29.46 -12.13
N VAL A 190 8.53 -29.89 -11.92
CA VAL A 190 8.06 -30.44 -10.65
C VAL A 190 7.27 -31.71 -10.88
N GLU A 191 7.12 -32.50 -9.84
CA GLU A 191 6.28 -33.69 -9.85
C GLU A 191 5.59 -33.89 -8.50
N PHE A 192 4.44 -34.57 -8.51
CA PHE A 192 3.71 -34.94 -7.31
C PHE A 192 4.02 -36.37 -6.88
N VAL A 193 4.69 -36.52 -5.74
CA VAL A 193 5.06 -37.80 -5.13
C VAL A 193 4.17 -38.12 -3.92
N ALA A 194 4.14 -39.38 -3.49
CA ALA A 194 3.48 -39.75 -2.24
C ALA A 194 4.22 -39.12 -1.05
N ASP A 195 3.48 -38.60 -0.07
CA ASP A 195 4.07 -38.07 1.16
C ASP A 195 4.68 -39.21 1.98
N GLU A 196 5.97 -39.11 2.30
CA GLU A 196 6.71 -40.09 3.10
C GLU A 196 6.09 -40.29 4.50
N ARG A 197 5.38 -39.28 5.01
CA ARG A 197 4.75 -39.30 6.34
C ARG A 197 3.31 -39.81 6.31
N ASP A 198 2.65 -39.71 5.17
CA ASP A 198 1.27 -40.15 4.96
C ASP A 198 1.05 -40.47 3.48
N GLY A 199 1.29 -41.72 3.06
CA GLY A 199 1.20 -42.13 1.66
C GLY A 199 -0.17 -41.94 0.99
N ARG A 200 -1.21 -41.51 1.74
CA ARG A 200 -2.51 -41.09 1.19
C ARG A 200 -2.49 -39.65 0.67
N ARG A 201 -1.49 -38.87 1.04
CA ARG A 201 -1.27 -37.49 0.59
C ARG A 201 -0.25 -37.46 -0.53
N ARG A 202 -0.38 -36.47 -1.40
CA ARG A 202 0.64 -36.13 -2.40
C ARG A 202 1.31 -34.83 -2.02
N VAL A 203 2.61 -34.76 -2.20
CA VAL A 203 3.44 -33.58 -2.00
C VAL A 203 4.14 -33.22 -3.31
N LEU A 204 4.37 -31.94 -3.51
CA LEU A 204 5.08 -31.42 -4.66
C LEU A 204 6.59 -31.45 -4.38
N THR A 205 7.39 -31.90 -5.34
CA THR A 205 8.86 -31.85 -5.30
C THR A 205 9.41 -31.36 -6.63
N LEU A 206 10.67 -30.88 -6.64
CA LEU A 206 11.40 -30.69 -7.90
C LEU A 206 11.63 -32.04 -8.57
N SER A 207 11.43 -32.11 -9.88
CA SER A 207 11.90 -33.24 -10.70
C SER A 207 13.42 -33.18 -10.82
N PRO A 208 14.10 -34.24 -11.31
CA PRO A 208 15.54 -34.17 -11.60
C PRO A 208 15.92 -33.02 -12.55
N VAL A 209 15.12 -32.81 -13.60
CA VAL A 209 15.30 -31.70 -14.56
C VAL A 209 15.09 -30.35 -13.88
N GLY A 210 14.07 -30.25 -13.02
CA GLY A 210 13.81 -29.03 -12.25
C GLY A 210 14.92 -28.70 -11.26
N ALA A 211 15.49 -29.71 -10.61
CA ALA A 211 16.62 -29.53 -9.69
C ALA A 211 17.89 -29.05 -10.42
N GLU A 212 18.18 -29.61 -11.60
CA GLU A 212 19.27 -29.14 -12.47
C GLU A 212 19.05 -27.69 -12.91
N LEU A 213 17.87 -27.35 -13.43
CA LEU A 213 17.54 -25.98 -13.85
C LEU A 213 17.64 -24.99 -12.69
N VAL A 214 17.13 -25.35 -11.51
CA VAL A 214 17.23 -24.49 -10.33
C VAL A 214 18.69 -24.24 -9.96
N SER A 215 19.55 -25.27 -10.01
CA SER A 215 20.98 -25.11 -9.74
C SER A 215 21.65 -24.16 -10.74
N GLU A 216 21.24 -24.18 -12.01
CA GLU A 216 21.71 -23.22 -13.02
C GLU A 216 21.19 -21.80 -12.78
N LEU A 217 19.98 -21.65 -12.24
CA LEU A 217 19.35 -20.35 -11.97
C LEU A 217 19.82 -19.71 -10.65
N GLU A 218 20.44 -20.45 -9.72
CA GLU A 218 20.91 -19.92 -8.44
C GLU A 218 21.84 -18.69 -8.59
N PRO A 219 22.87 -18.68 -9.46
CA PRO A 219 23.67 -17.49 -9.73
C PRO A 219 22.87 -16.33 -10.33
N VAL A 220 21.86 -16.62 -11.15
CA VAL A 220 20.99 -15.60 -11.76
C VAL A 220 20.12 -14.94 -10.67
N TRP A 221 19.58 -15.72 -9.74
CA TRP A 221 18.83 -15.20 -8.60
C TRP A 221 19.70 -14.39 -7.64
N ALA A 222 20.97 -14.77 -7.45
CA ALA A 222 21.92 -13.95 -6.70
C ALA A 222 22.17 -12.59 -7.40
N ALA A 223 22.28 -12.56 -8.73
CA ALA A 223 22.39 -11.31 -9.48
C ALA A 223 21.12 -10.44 -9.35
N PHE A 224 19.93 -11.04 -9.41
CA PHE A 224 18.67 -10.31 -9.15
C PHE A 224 18.61 -9.71 -7.74
N GLN A 225 19.16 -10.41 -6.75
CA GLN A 225 19.23 -9.89 -5.39
C GLN A 225 20.07 -8.61 -5.33
N GLU A 226 21.27 -8.60 -5.92
CA GLU A 226 22.13 -7.43 -5.93
C GLU A 226 21.50 -6.26 -6.70
N ALA A 227 20.88 -6.53 -7.86
CA ALA A 227 20.13 -5.51 -8.61
C ALA A 227 18.95 -4.94 -7.82
N ALA A 228 18.23 -5.77 -7.06
CA ALA A 228 17.14 -5.32 -6.20
C ALA A 228 17.64 -4.47 -5.02
N ILE A 229 18.82 -4.79 -4.48
CA ILE A 229 19.48 -3.98 -3.44
C ILE A 229 19.84 -2.60 -4.01
N GLU A 230 20.47 -2.55 -5.18
CA GLU A 230 20.81 -1.30 -5.87
C GLU A 230 19.57 -0.42 -6.11
N LEU A 231 18.49 -1.00 -6.64
CA LEU A 231 17.22 -0.31 -6.86
C LEU A 231 16.65 0.29 -5.57
N CYS A 232 16.70 -0.45 -4.46
CA CYS A 232 16.21 0.03 -3.16
C CYS A 232 17.08 1.18 -2.62
N MET A 233 18.40 1.12 -2.84
CA MET A 233 19.32 2.19 -2.45
C MET A 233 19.08 3.46 -3.27
N GLU A 234 18.92 3.34 -4.59
CA GLU A 234 18.60 4.48 -5.48
C GLU A 234 17.27 5.13 -5.07
N ALA A 235 16.24 4.31 -4.82
CA ALA A 235 14.93 4.80 -4.40
C ALA A 235 14.92 5.36 -2.96
N GLY A 236 15.99 5.16 -2.18
CA GLY A 236 16.10 5.60 -0.80
C GLY A 236 15.07 4.95 0.12
N VAL A 237 14.68 3.70 -0.14
CA VAL A 237 13.66 2.99 0.61
C VAL A 237 14.01 1.52 0.80
N ASP A 238 13.92 1.03 2.05
CA ASP A 238 13.84 -0.41 2.31
C ASP A 238 12.43 -0.91 2.00
N PHE A 239 12.22 -1.21 0.71
CA PHE A 239 10.93 -1.63 0.18
C PHE A 239 10.43 -2.94 0.82
N PRO A 240 11.25 -4.00 1.00
CA PRO A 240 10.83 -5.20 1.72
C PRO A 240 10.36 -4.93 3.15
N ALA A 241 11.08 -4.09 3.93
CA ALA A 241 10.61 -3.74 5.26
C ALA A 241 9.36 -2.86 5.23
N ALA A 242 9.21 -1.98 4.24
CA ALA A 242 8.00 -1.18 4.08
C ALA A 242 6.77 -2.06 3.80
N LEU A 243 6.88 -3.05 2.91
CA LEU A 243 5.83 -4.03 2.64
C LEU A 243 5.45 -4.81 3.90
N ARG A 244 6.44 -5.36 4.64
CA ARG A 244 6.19 -6.07 5.90
C ARG A 244 5.45 -5.23 6.94
N ARG A 245 5.78 -3.93 7.05
CA ARG A 245 5.07 -3.00 7.95
C ARG A 245 3.61 -2.79 7.53
N ILE A 246 3.34 -2.72 6.23
CA ILE A 246 1.98 -2.61 5.69
C ILE A 246 1.19 -3.89 5.95
N GLU A 247 1.77 -5.06 5.66
CA GLU A 247 1.18 -6.37 5.92
C GLU A 247 0.84 -6.53 7.41
N THR A 248 1.79 -6.25 8.29
CA THR A 248 1.57 -6.27 9.75
C THR A 248 0.49 -5.26 10.19
N ALA A 249 0.34 -4.14 9.48
CA ALA A 249 -0.73 -3.17 9.75
C ALA A 249 -2.10 -3.66 9.25
N LEU A 250 -2.15 -4.43 8.17
CA LEU A 250 -3.35 -5.08 7.65
C LEU A 250 -3.80 -6.23 8.57
N ASP A 251 -2.85 -7.03 9.08
CA ASP A 251 -3.14 -8.10 10.05
C ASP A 251 -3.73 -7.57 11.35
N ARG A 252 -3.22 -6.41 11.82
CA ARG A 252 -3.77 -5.73 13.02
C ARG A 252 -5.17 -5.16 12.80
N ALA A 253 -5.44 -4.64 11.60
CA ALA A 253 -6.75 -4.14 11.21
C ALA A 253 -6.84 -4.02 9.69
N SER A 254 -7.78 -4.74 9.10
CA SER A 254 -7.97 -4.77 7.65
C SER A 254 -8.33 -3.40 7.09
N LEU A 255 -8.10 -3.19 5.80
CA LEU A 255 -8.58 -1.97 5.13
C LEU A 255 -10.12 -1.84 5.24
N GLY A 256 -10.85 -2.96 5.17
CA GLY A 256 -12.30 -2.99 5.34
C GLY A 256 -12.76 -2.52 6.72
N ASP A 257 -12.08 -2.95 7.79
CA ASP A 257 -12.37 -2.47 9.16
C ASP A 257 -12.11 -0.97 9.30
N ARG A 258 -10.99 -0.50 8.74
CA ARG A 258 -10.63 0.92 8.73
C ARG A 258 -11.69 1.73 7.99
N VAL A 259 -12.14 1.28 6.83
CA VAL A 259 -13.20 1.94 6.04
C VAL A 259 -14.52 2.00 6.82
N ARG A 260 -14.98 0.89 7.39
CA ARG A 260 -16.19 0.86 8.22
C ARG A 260 -16.11 1.83 9.40
N ALA A 261 -14.95 1.85 10.08
CA ALA A 261 -14.72 2.76 11.18
C ALA A 261 -14.72 4.24 10.74
N GLU A 262 -14.15 4.57 9.58
CA GLU A 262 -14.20 5.94 9.03
C GLU A 262 -15.62 6.37 8.64
N ILE A 263 -16.39 5.48 8.00
CA ILE A 263 -17.79 5.74 7.64
C ILE A 263 -18.62 5.98 8.89
N SER A 264 -18.50 5.11 9.89
CA SER A 264 -19.24 5.21 11.15
C SER A 264 -18.94 6.49 11.94
N ARG A 265 -17.74 7.08 11.79
CA ARG A 265 -17.41 8.36 12.43
C ARG A 265 -18.14 9.54 11.80
N GLY A 266 -18.49 9.48 10.52
CA GLY A 266 -19.20 10.57 9.83
C GLY A 266 -18.45 11.91 9.75
N VAL A 267 -17.13 11.91 10.00
CA VAL A 267 -16.29 13.12 9.95
C VAL A 267 -15.62 13.23 8.58
N ARG A 268 -15.84 14.35 7.89
CA ARG A 268 -15.15 14.69 6.64
C ARG A 268 -14.14 15.79 6.88
N ILE A 269 -12.95 15.67 6.29
CA ILE A 269 -11.97 16.75 6.27
C ILE A 269 -12.11 17.50 4.94
N VAL A 270 -12.22 18.82 5.02
CA VAL A 270 -12.30 19.71 3.86
C VAL A 270 -11.17 20.73 3.92
N ASN A 271 -10.75 21.21 2.75
CA ASN A 271 -9.77 22.29 2.67
C ASN A 271 -10.43 23.63 2.99
N TYR A 272 -9.61 24.65 3.24
CA TYR A 272 -10.06 26.02 3.38
C TYR A 272 -10.92 26.49 2.20
N HIS A 273 -11.99 27.20 2.53
CA HIS A 273 -12.73 28.07 1.64
C HIS A 273 -13.01 29.38 2.38
N ARG A 274 -13.18 30.49 1.68
CA ARG A 274 -13.41 31.81 2.30
C ARG A 274 -14.61 31.80 3.24
N ASP A 275 -15.67 31.07 2.88
CA ASP A 275 -16.88 30.92 3.71
C ASP A 275 -16.63 30.17 5.04
N LEU A 276 -15.45 29.56 5.21
CA LEU A 276 -15.03 28.88 6.45
C LEU A 276 -14.16 29.77 7.35
N ARG A 277 -13.83 31.00 6.93
CA ARG A 277 -12.98 31.95 7.69
C ARG A 277 -13.48 32.16 9.11
N GLU A 278 -14.77 32.46 9.27
CA GLU A 278 -15.36 32.70 10.60
C GLU A 278 -15.28 31.48 11.51
N HIS A 279 -15.39 30.26 10.95
CA HIS A 279 -15.22 29.03 11.71
C HIS A 279 -13.78 28.86 12.20
N PHE A 280 -12.78 29.30 11.43
CA PHE A 280 -11.38 29.25 11.84
C PHE A 280 -11.14 30.07 13.11
N ALA A 281 -11.60 31.32 13.10
CA ALA A 281 -11.51 32.22 14.24
C ALA A 281 -12.31 31.69 15.44
N THR A 282 -13.59 31.37 15.24
CA THR A 282 -14.50 30.94 16.31
C THR A 282 -13.99 29.71 17.06
N ILE A 283 -13.51 28.68 16.35
CA ILE A 283 -13.06 27.43 16.97
C ILE A 283 -11.78 27.65 17.79
N ASN A 284 -10.84 28.44 17.27
CA ASN A 284 -9.58 28.70 17.97
C ASN A 284 -9.78 29.65 19.16
N LEU A 285 -10.63 30.67 19.02
CA LEU A 285 -10.99 31.58 20.12
C LEU A 285 -11.72 30.85 21.25
N GLU A 286 -12.66 29.93 20.94
CA GLU A 286 -13.34 29.09 21.95
C GLU A 286 -12.31 28.36 22.83
N TRP A 287 -11.28 27.77 22.22
CA TRP A 287 -10.22 27.06 22.94
C TRP A 287 -9.28 28.01 23.69
N LEU A 288 -8.82 29.09 23.04
CA LEU A 288 -7.93 30.07 23.65
C LEU A 288 -8.59 30.68 24.89
N SER A 289 -9.79 31.25 24.76
CA SER A 289 -10.47 31.92 25.87
C SER A 289 -10.80 31.00 27.05
N GLN A 290 -10.88 29.68 26.83
CA GLN A 290 -11.08 28.71 27.92
C GLN A 290 -9.80 28.41 28.72
N MET A 291 -8.63 28.50 28.09
CA MET A 291 -7.38 27.96 28.66
C MET A 291 -6.24 28.98 28.79
N PHE A 292 -6.26 30.05 27.99
CA PHE A 292 -5.18 31.02 27.82
C PHE A 292 -5.72 32.44 27.55
N GLU A 293 -4.84 33.43 27.66
CA GLU A 293 -5.14 34.77 27.12
C GLU A 293 -4.99 34.75 25.59
N VAL A 294 -5.89 35.45 24.89
CA VAL A 294 -5.79 35.63 23.44
C VAL A 294 -4.69 36.65 23.16
N GLU A 295 -3.60 36.21 22.52
CA GLU A 295 -2.46 37.07 22.19
C GLU A 295 -2.72 37.83 20.88
N GLU A 296 -2.02 38.94 20.66
CA GLU A 296 -2.24 39.77 19.47
C GLU A 296 -1.94 39.02 18.16
N ILE A 297 -0.91 38.18 18.16
CA ILE A 297 -0.58 37.30 17.04
C ILE A 297 -1.69 36.27 16.76
N ASP A 298 -2.47 35.86 17.77
CA ASP A 298 -3.64 35.01 17.54
C ASP A 298 -4.70 35.77 16.76
N ARG A 299 -5.02 37.01 17.15
CA ARG A 299 -6.02 37.82 16.43
C ARG A 299 -5.62 38.06 14.99
N GLN A 300 -4.39 38.51 14.74
CA GLN A 300 -3.90 38.76 13.38
C GLN A 300 -4.06 37.52 12.47
N VAL A 301 -3.64 36.35 12.94
CA VAL A 301 -3.70 35.11 12.16
C VAL A 301 -5.12 34.58 12.00
N LEU A 302 -5.96 34.71 13.02
CA LEU A 302 -7.34 34.21 13.01
C LEU A 302 -8.28 35.13 12.23
N ASP A 303 -8.06 36.44 12.30
CA ASP A 303 -8.88 37.43 11.64
C ASP A 303 -8.56 37.47 10.16
N ASP A 304 -7.31 37.33 9.71
CA ASP A 304 -6.91 37.33 8.29
C ASP A 304 -6.01 36.14 7.86
N PRO A 305 -6.56 34.90 7.89
CA PRO A 305 -5.79 33.69 7.58
C PRO A 305 -5.29 33.64 6.12
N GLU A 306 -5.96 34.32 5.19
CA GLU A 306 -5.52 34.42 3.80
C GLU A 306 -4.13 35.05 3.69
N THR A 307 -3.89 36.18 4.33
CA THR A 307 -2.60 36.88 4.27
C THR A 307 -1.55 36.18 5.13
N HIS A 308 -1.93 35.69 6.31
CA HIS A 308 -0.95 35.20 7.28
C HIS A 308 -0.63 33.70 7.18
N ILE A 309 -1.51 32.90 6.58
CA ILE A 309 -1.31 31.45 6.43
C ILE A 309 -1.24 31.07 4.95
N LEU A 310 -2.26 31.39 4.16
CA LEU A 310 -2.39 30.87 2.80
C LEU A 310 -1.40 31.55 1.82
N GLY A 311 -1.29 32.87 1.87
CA GLY A 311 -0.41 33.67 1.01
C GLY A 311 1.06 33.22 1.05
N PRO A 312 1.66 32.99 2.23
CA PRO A 312 3.02 32.46 2.36
C PRO A 312 3.20 31.02 1.82
N GLY A 313 2.10 30.28 1.60
CA GLY A 313 2.09 28.88 1.18
C GLY A 313 1.77 27.88 2.29
N GLY A 314 1.15 28.34 3.37
CA GLY A 314 0.50 27.49 4.37
C GLY A 314 -0.86 26.97 3.90
N GLN A 315 -1.50 26.14 4.72
CA GLN A 315 -2.79 25.51 4.40
C GLN A 315 -3.65 25.34 5.66
N ILE A 316 -4.96 25.31 5.49
CA ILE A 316 -5.92 25.13 6.58
C ILE A 316 -6.92 24.03 6.20
N TRP A 317 -7.24 23.17 7.17
CA TRP A 317 -8.21 22.10 7.03
C TRP A 317 -9.27 22.18 8.12
N PHE A 318 -10.49 21.82 7.75
CA PHE A 318 -11.63 21.75 8.67
C PHE A 318 -12.17 20.35 8.78
N ALA A 319 -12.61 19.98 9.98
CA ALA A 319 -13.41 18.78 10.21
C ALA A 319 -14.90 19.16 10.25
N THR A 320 -15.70 18.41 9.50
CA THR A 320 -17.15 18.61 9.38
C THR A 320 -17.90 17.32 9.71
N THR A 321 -19.06 17.45 10.34
CA THR A 321 -20.02 16.34 10.54
C THR A 321 -21.38 16.73 9.97
N ALA A 322 -22.20 15.72 9.65
CA ALA A 322 -23.56 15.96 9.17
C ALA A 322 -24.44 16.69 10.19
N GLU A 323 -24.26 16.38 11.48
CA GLU A 323 -25.12 16.89 12.56
C GLU A 323 -24.69 18.28 13.08
N LEU A 324 -23.38 18.55 13.15
CA LEU A 324 -22.85 19.72 13.85
C LEU A 324 -22.16 20.73 12.92
N GLY A 325 -22.10 20.45 11.62
CA GLY A 325 -21.40 21.29 10.65
C GLY A 325 -19.89 21.31 10.92
N VAL A 326 -19.27 22.48 10.88
CA VAL A 326 -17.83 22.66 11.13
C VAL A 326 -17.54 22.57 12.63
N VAL A 327 -16.69 21.61 13.00
CA VAL A 327 -16.44 21.24 14.40
C VAL A 327 -14.97 21.21 14.79
N GLY A 328 -14.06 21.31 13.83
CA GLY A 328 -12.63 21.42 14.13
C GLY A 328 -11.85 22.04 13.00
N THR A 329 -10.66 22.50 13.31
CA THR A 329 -9.71 23.08 12.36
C THR A 329 -8.28 22.72 12.72
N CYS A 330 -7.38 22.76 11.74
CA CYS A 330 -5.93 22.68 11.91
C CYS A 330 -5.25 23.40 10.74
N ALA A 331 -4.11 24.05 10.99
CA ALA A 331 -3.35 24.77 9.99
C ALA A 331 -1.89 24.29 9.92
N LEU A 332 -1.30 24.43 8.75
CA LEU A 332 0.15 24.48 8.55
C LEU A 332 0.53 25.92 8.24
N ILE A 333 1.35 26.52 9.11
CA ILE A 333 1.91 27.85 8.91
C ILE A 333 3.34 27.68 8.41
N LYS A 334 3.68 28.32 7.30
CA LYS A 334 5.04 28.29 6.76
C LYS A 334 5.91 29.28 7.51
N ALA A 335 6.78 28.78 8.38
CA ALA A 335 7.73 29.61 9.12
C ALA A 335 8.87 30.09 8.20
N LYS A 336 9.35 29.21 7.31
CA LYS A 336 10.30 29.52 6.24
C LYS A 336 10.26 28.43 5.18
N THR A 337 11.01 28.59 4.08
CA THR A 337 11.15 27.55 3.06
C THR A 337 11.53 26.20 3.68
N GLY A 338 10.70 25.18 3.46
CA GLY A 338 10.89 23.84 3.99
C GLY A 338 10.56 23.66 5.48
N VAL A 339 10.11 24.69 6.20
CA VAL A 339 9.80 24.61 7.65
C VAL A 339 8.37 25.03 7.92
N TYR A 340 7.59 24.11 8.47
CA TYR A 340 6.16 24.30 8.74
C TYR A 340 5.83 24.06 10.21
N GLU A 341 5.00 24.93 10.76
CA GLU A 341 4.38 24.80 12.08
C GLU A 341 2.98 24.20 11.90
N LEU A 342 2.69 23.09 12.59
CA LEU A 342 1.32 22.64 12.82
C LEU A 342 0.72 23.49 13.93
N SER A 343 -0.28 24.30 13.58
CA SER A 343 -0.83 25.32 14.47
C SER A 343 -2.35 25.40 14.36
N LYS A 344 -2.94 26.21 15.25
CA LYS A 344 -4.38 26.53 15.27
C LYS A 344 -5.26 25.27 15.19
N MET A 345 -4.85 24.21 15.89
CA MET A 345 -5.59 22.95 15.97
C MET A 345 -6.61 23.02 17.10
N GLY A 346 -7.89 23.04 16.75
CA GLY A 346 -8.99 23.15 17.71
C GLY A 346 -10.16 22.24 17.34
N VAL A 347 -10.86 21.72 18.36
CA VAL A 347 -12.12 20.98 18.21
C VAL A 347 -13.13 21.53 19.20
N ARG A 348 -14.31 21.89 18.70
CA ARG A 348 -15.41 22.44 19.51
C ARG A 348 -15.79 21.48 20.61
N THR A 349 -16.15 22.02 21.78
CA THR A 349 -16.42 21.25 22.99
C THR A 349 -17.48 20.16 22.76
N ARG A 350 -18.54 20.51 22.02
CA ARG A 350 -19.65 19.61 21.64
C ARG A 350 -19.27 18.41 20.76
N ALA A 351 -18.07 18.39 20.19
CA ALA A 351 -17.60 17.35 19.27
C ALA A 351 -16.35 16.62 19.79
N ARG A 352 -15.95 16.86 21.04
CA ARG A 352 -14.82 16.16 21.69
C ARG A 352 -15.18 14.68 21.94
N GLY A 353 -14.15 13.84 22.13
CA GLY A 353 -14.31 12.38 22.31
C GLY A 353 -14.53 11.58 21.02
N GLN A 354 -14.78 12.23 19.88
CA GLN A 354 -15.06 11.58 18.59
C GLN A 354 -13.80 11.35 17.72
N LYS A 355 -12.59 11.47 18.29
CA LYS A 355 -11.30 11.36 17.60
C LYS A 355 -11.12 12.31 16.40
N ILE A 356 -11.84 13.44 16.39
CA ILE A 356 -11.75 14.47 15.33
C ILE A 356 -10.35 15.08 15.24
N GLY A 357 -9.76 15.42 16.40
CA GLY A 357 -8.40 15.97 16.46
C GLY A 357 -7.37 14.98 15.89
N GLU A 358 -7.50 13.69 16.21
CA GLU A 358 -6.64 12.64 15.65
C GLU A 358 -6.80 12.51 14.13
N LYS A 359 -8.03 12.63 13.60
CA LYS A 359 -8.28 12.60 12.16
C LYS A 359 -7.68 13.83 11.45
N LEU A 360 -7.85 15.02 12.01
CA LEU A 360 -7.22 16.25 11.51
C LEU A 360 -5.70 16.12 11.50
N LEU A 361 -5.10 15.71 12.61
CA LEU A 361 -3.66 15.55 12.75
C LEU A 361 -3.09 14.61 11.68
N ARG A 362 -3.68 13.42 11.50
CA ARG A 362 -3.24 12.47 10.46
C ARG A 362 -3.33 13.06 9.05
N ARG A 363 -4.39 13.82 8.76
CA ARG A 363 -4.56 14.48 7.46
C ARG A 363 -3.51 15.57 7.24
N VAL A 364 -3.26 16.39 8.27
CA VAL A 364 -2.27 17.47 8.21
C VAL A 364 -0.85 16.94 8.08
N ILE A 365 -0.48 15.91 8.84
CA ILE A 365 0.83 15.25 8.69
C ILE A 365 1.00 14.70 7.27
N PHE A 366 -0.05 14.04 6.74
CA PHE A 366 -0.03 13.49 5.38
C PHE A 366 0.20 14.59 4.33
N GLU A 367 -0.54 15.70 4.39
CA GLU A 367 -0.39 16.79 3.45
C GLU A 367 0.92 17.56 3.64
N ALA A 368 1.35 17.78 4.90
CA ALA A 368 2.64 18.39 5.21
C ALA A 368 3.75 17.65 4.48
N TYR A 369 3.78 16.32 4.52
CA TYR A 369 4.81 15.52 3.88
C TYR A 369 4.78 15.51 2.35
N ARG A 370 3.64 15.81 1.73
CA ARG A 370 3.58 16.04 0.28
C ARG A 370 4.23 17.35 -0.12
N MET A 371 4.31 18.31 0.80
CA MET A 371 5.05 19.57 0.63
C MET A 371 6.56 19.40 0.84
N GLN A 372 7.05 18.17 1.05
CA GLN A 372 8.46 17.81 1.26
C GLN A 372 9.17 18.72 2.29
N PRO A 373 8.67 18.77 3.53
CA PRO A 373 9.18 19.68 4.54
C PRO A 373 10.54 19.15 5.01
N GLN A 374 11.50 20.05 5.15
CA GLN A 374 12.75 19.80 5.88
C GLN A 374 12.47 19.64 7.39
N GLN A 375 11.46 20.36 7.90
CA GLN A 375 11.07 20.34 9.30
C GLN A 375 9.57 20.60 9.45
N LEU A 376 8.91 19.74 10.23
CA LEU A 376 7.53 19.92 10.70
C LEU A 376 7.58 19.97 12.23
N TYR A 377 7.08 21.04 12.82
CA TYR A 377 7.10 21.23 14.27
C TYR A 377 5.76 21.75 14.78
N LEU A 378 5.60 21.79 16.09
CA LEU A 378 4.48 22.46 16.75
C LEU A 378 4.94 23.10 18.05
N LEU A 379 4.19 24.12 18.46
CA LEU A 379 4.32 24.81 19.74
C LEU A 379 3.06 24.55 20.56
N THR A 380 3.22 24.23 21.84
CA THR A 380 2.11 23.91 22.73
C THR A 380 2.45 24.33 24.16
N ASN A 381 1.56 24.00 25.09
CA ASN A 381 1.73 24.27 26.51
C ASN A 381 1.58 22.98 27.33
N LYS A 382 2.33 22.83 28.43
CA LYS A 382 2.26 21.67 29.34
C LYS A 382 0.87 21.43 29.91
N ARG A 383 -0.02 22.42 29.95
CA ARG A 383 -1.43 22.25 30.34
C ARG A 383 -2.23 21.44 29.31
N CYS A 384 -1.74 21.32 28.07
CA CYS A 384 -2.40 20.60 26.97
C CYS A 384 -2.00 19.11 26.89
N GLN A 385 -1.97 18.41 28.02
CA GLN A 385 -1.48 17.02 28.13
C GLN A 385 -2.13 16.05 27.14
N ALA A 386 -3.46 16.13 26.95
CA ALA A 386 -4.17 15.28 26.00
C ALA A 386 -3.72 15.52 24.54
N ALA A 387 -3.38 16.76 24.17
CA ALA A 387 -2.85 17.10 22.86
C ALA A 387 -1.40 16.64 22.71
N ILE A 388 -0.56 16.84 23.73
CA ILE A 388 0.83 16.36 23.75
C ILE A 388 0.87 14.85 23.53
N HIS A 389 0.08 14.08 24.28
CA HIS A 389 0.02 12.63 24.11
C HIS A 389 -0.48 12.21 22.71
N LEU A 390 -1.44 12.97 22.15
CA LEU A 390 -1.88 12.75 20.78
C LEU A 390 -0.74 13.02 19.78
N TYR A 391 0.06 14.06 19.96
CA TYR A 391 1.19 14.36 19.08
C TYR A 391 2.29 13.29 19.20
N GLU A 392 2.64 12.87 20.41
CA GLU A 392 3.61 11.79 20.66
C GLU A 392 3.21 10.49 19.95
N LYS A 393 1.94 10.10 20.10
CA LYS A 393 1.37 8.92 19.42
C LYS A 393 1.52 8.98 17.89
N HIS A 394 1.57 10.18 17.32
CA HIS A 394 1.67 10.41 15.88
C HIS A 394 3.08 10.89 15.44
N GLY A 395 4.12 10.59 16.24
CA GLY A 395 5.51 10.75 15.81
C GLY A 395 6.15 12.11 16.09
N PHE A 396 5.51 12.95 16.91
CA PHE A 396 6.15 14.15 17.44
C PHE A 396 6.99 13.81 18.68
N GLU A 397 8.17 14.40 18.77
CA GLU A 397 9.08 14.29 19.91
C GLU A 397 9.35 15.68 20.48
N HIS A 398 9.48 15.79 21.80
CA HIS A 398 9.88 17.04 22.47
C HIS A 398 11.25 17.49 21.96
N CYS A 399 11.41 18.79 21.70
CA CYS A 399 12.63 19.31 21.09
C CYS A 399 13.00 20.70 21.62
N SER A 400 14.08 20.77 22.41
CA SER A 400 14.63 22.02 22.93
C SER A 400 15.09 22.96 21.83
N GLU A 401 15.68 22.46 20.74
CA GLU A 401 16.11 23.30 19.61
C GLU A 401 14.95 24.05 18.94
N ILE A 402 13.77 23.43 18.84
CA ILE A 402 12.57 24.12 18.34
C ILE A 402 12.11 25.15 19.37
N MET A 403 12.19 24.81 20.66
CA MET A 403 11.83 25.73 21.75
C MET A 403 12.71 26.99 21.73
N ASP A 404 14.02 26.85 21.59
CA ASP A 404 14.95 27.97 21.56
C ASP A 404 14.74 28.87 20.33
N ARG A 405 14.40 28.26 19.19
CA ARG A 405 14.24 28.97 17.91
C ARG A 405 12.87 29.60 17.71
N PHE A 406 11.81 28.96 18.19
CA PHE A 406 10.42 29.33 17.87
C PHE A 406 9.53 29.47 19.11
N GLY A 407 9.98 29.06 20.30
CA GLY A 407 9.18 29.14 21.53
C GLY A 407 8.76 30.57 21.91
N GLY A 408 9.56 31.57 21.53
CA GLY A 408 9.25 32.98 21.73
C GLY A 408 8.08 33.52 20.87
N SER A 409 7.56 32.73 19.92
CA SER A 409 6.44 33.16 19.06
C SER A 409 5.11 33.32 19.80
N TYR A 410 4.95 32.66 20.95
CA TYR A 410 3.77 32.79 21.82
C TYR A 410 4.21 32.83 23.27
N ARG A 411 3.75 33.83 24.04
CA ARG A 411 4.11 33.97 25.47
C ARG A 411 3.69 32.75 26.28
N ARG A 412 2.58 32.10 25.89
CA ARG A 412 2.09 30.87 26.55
C ARG A 412 2.89 29.61 26.24
N CYS A 413 3.78 29.62 25.24
CA CYS A 413 4.48 28.40 24.83
C CYS A 413 5.50 27.98 25.89
N ASP A 414 5.44 26.74 26.35
CA ASP A 414 6.46 26.12 27.23
C ASP A 414 6.82 24.69 26.82
N VAL A 415 6.33 24.25 25.66
CA VAL A 415 6.65 22.96 25.02
C VAL A 415 6.74 23.15 23.51
N ALA A 416 7.82 22.62 22.93
CA ALA A 416 7.98 22.52 21.49
C ALA A 416 8.25 21.07 21.08
N MET A 417 7.68 20.65 19.96
CA MET A 417 7.84 19.29 19.45
C MET A 417 8.15 19.29 17.95
N VAL A 418 8.93 18.32 17.50
CA VAL A 418 9.27 18.10 16.08
C VAL A 418 8.75 16.76 15.63
N HIS A 419 8.12 16.70 14.45
CA HIS A 419 7.69 15.43 13.88
C HIS A 419 8.90 14.72 13.27
N ARG A 420 9.27 13.59 13.85
CA ARG A 420 10.24 12.68 13.23
C ARG A 420 9.47 11.75 12.32
N ARG A 421 9.84 11.71 11.03
CA ARG A 421 9.42 10.56 10.23
C ARG A 421 9.93 9.33 10.96
N THR A 422 9.04 8.39 11.24
CA THR A 422 9.43 6.99 11.43
C THR A 422 9.95 6.50 10.09
N ASN A 423 11.15 6.95 9.72
CA ASN A 423 11.83 6.52 8.53
C ASN A 423 12.16 5.03 8.74
N GLY A 424 11.60 4.18 7.89
CA GLY A 424 12.43 3.08 7.40
C GLY A 424 13.56 3.74 6.62
N LEU A 425 14.67 4.03 7.33
CA LEU A 425 15.94 4.61 6.87
C LEU A 425 15.88 6.05 6.34
N ALA A 426 16.42 7.01 7.12
CA ALA A 426 17.19 8.11 6.54
C ALA A 426 18.67 7.71 6.73
N PRO A 427 19.52 7.81 5.71
CA PRO A 427 20.96 7.81 5.96
C PRO A 427 21.28 9.00 6.86
N LYS A 428 22.03 8.75 7.94
CA LYS A 428 22.70 9.82 8.68
C LYS A 428 23.51 10.62 7.66
N ARG A 429 23.32 11.94 7.60
CA ARG A 429 24.32 12.80 6.96
C ARG A 429 25.66 12.53 7.65
N PRO A 430 26.77 12.38 6.92
CA PRO A 430 28.07 12.36 7.58
C PRO A 430 28.20 13.69 8.33
N GLU A 431 28.43 13.59 9.64
CA GLU A 431 28.90 14.72 10.42
C GLU A 431 30.19 15.20 9.77
N SER A 432 30.21 16.44 9.32
CA SER A 432 31.44 17.11 8.94
C SER A 432 32.29 17.26 10.20
N SER A 433 33.13 16.27 10.48
CA SER A 433 34.24 16.42 11.41
C SER A 433 35.23 17.40 10.78
N SER A 434 35.01 18.69 11.06
CA SER A 434 36.09 19.65 11.13
C SER A 434 36.94 19.25 12.33
N ASP A 435 37.88 18.33 12.12
CA ASP A 435 39.00 18.19 13.03
C ASP A 435 40.31 18.45 12.30
N GLN A 436 41.07 19.29 12.97
CA GLN A 436 42.21 20.04 12.50
C GLN A 436 43.39 19.11 12.21
N LEU A 437 43.95 19.18 11.01
CA LEU A 437 45.39 18.99 10.85
C LEU A 437 45.96 20.20 10.11
N LYS A 438 46.78 20.96 10.84
CA LYS A 438 47.87 21.80 10.34
C LYS A 438 48.96 21.87 11.42
N PRO A 439 50.23 22.05 11.05
CA PRO A 439 50.92 21.65 9.82
C PRO A 439 51.51 20.24 9.90
#